data_AF-A0A350UHV9-F1
#
_entry.id   AF-A0A350UHV9-F1
#
_cell.length_a   1.000
_cell.length_b   1.000
_cell.length_c   1.000
_cell.angle_alpha   90.00
_cell.angle_beta   90.00
_cell.angle_gamma   90.00
#
_symmetry.space_group_name_H-M   'P 1'
#
loop_
_entity.id
_entity.type
_entity.pdbx_description
1 polymer ?
#
loop_
_entity_poly.entity_id
_entity_poly.type
_entity_poly.pdbx_seq_one_letter_code
_entity_poly.pdbx_strand_id
1 'polypeptide(L)'
;MARGILVHGDNHFIVDGPKPSPAAALRLVRRWSVIQIGSGIVATADDRWRMVTREYRERLEWAVMVAGERGPQAAVEELLDEMRARGIRVEQWPGEAWQGEE
;
A
#
# COMPACT_ATOMS: atom_id res chain seq x y z
N MET A 1 -12.59 -7.84 -9.82
CA MET A 1 -11.78 -7.73 -8.59
C MET A 1 -11.00 -6.45 -8.71
N ALA A 2 -11.08 -5.58 -7.70
CA ALA A 2 -10.37 -4.32 -7.77
C ALA A 2 -8.89 -4.53 -7.47
N ARG A 3 -8.00 -3.72 -8.02
CA ARG A 3 -6.56 -3.87 -7.79
C ARG A 3 -5.90 -2.54 -7.45
N GLY A 4 -4.95 -2.57 -6.54
CA GLY A 4 -4.29 -1.35 -6.13
C GLY A 4 -2.92 -1.56 -5.55
N ILE A 5 -2.28 -0.44 -5.25
CA ILE A 5 -0.94 -0.41 -4.68
C ILE A 5 -0.98 0.28 -3.33
N LEU A 6 -0.29 -0.31 -2.36
CA LEU A 6 -0.15 0.16 -1.01
C LEU A 6 1.32 0.48 -0.76
N VAL A 7 1.63 1.74 -0.52
CA VAL A 7 2.99 2.24 -0.34
C VAL A 7 3.20 2.63 1.11
N HIS A 8 4.34 2.27 1.69
CA HIS A 8 4.72 2.68 3.04
C HIS A 8 6.24 2.89 3.16
N GLY A 9 6.64 4.14 3.39
CA GLY A 9 8.05 4.52 3.41
C GLY A 9 8.71 4.18 2.07
N ASP A 10 9.61 3.21 2.08
CA ASP A 10 10.32 2.70 0.90
C ASP A 10 9.67 1.44 0.28
N ASN A 11 8.76 0.80 1.01
CA ASN A 11 8.13 -0.45 0.58
C ASN A 11 6.83 -0.17 -0.20
N HIS A 12 6.58 -0.97 -1.23
CA HIS A 12 5.32 -0.96 -1.97
C HIS A 12 4.79 -2.38 -2.15
N PHE A 13 3.49 -2.55 -1.95
CA PHE A 13 2.78 -3.83 -2.04
C PHE A 13 1.66 -3.70 -3.05
N ILE A 14 1.65 -4.59 -4.05
CA ILE A 14 0.52 -4.70 -4.97
C ILE A 14 -0.49 -5.65 -4.35
N VAL A 15 -1.76 -5.22 -4.33
CA VAL A 15 -2.84 -5.96 -3.71
C VAL A 15 -4.01 -6.12 -4.67
N ASP A 16 -4.55 -7.33 -4.71
CA ASP A 16 -5.83 -7.62 -5.32
C ASP A 16 -6.89 -7.52 -4.22
N GLY A 17 -7.79 -6.56 -4.35
CA GLY A 17 -8.84 -6.25 -3.40
C GLY A 17 -9.43 -4.84 -3.56
N PRO A 18 -10.58 -4.58 -2.93
CA PRO A 18 -11.19 -3.24 -2.91
C PRO A 18 -10.25 -2.23 -2.24
N LYS A 19 -10.44 -0.93 -2.51
CA LYS A 19 -9.68 0.11 -1.82
C LYS A 19 -9.87 -0.03 -0.29
N PRO A 20 -8.81 -0.23 0.50
CA PRO A 20 -8.92 -0.35 1.95
C PRO A 20 -9.37 0.99 2.56
N SER A 21 -9.81 0.97 3.82
CA SER A 21 -9.95 2.18 4.63
C SER A 21 -8.60 2.57 5.25
N PRO A 22 -8.41 3.81 5.76
CA PRO A 22 -7.16 4.23 6.40
C PRO A 22 -6.63 3.27 7.47
N ALA A 23 -7.50 2.88 8.40
CA ALA A 23 -7.16 1.91 9.45
C ALA A 23 -6.80 0.51 8.88
N ALA A 24 -7.45 0.09 7.79
CA ALA A 24 -7.17 -1.19 7.15
C ALA A 24 -5.84 -1.18 6.39
N ALA A 25 -5.51 -0.09 5.69
CA ALA A 25 -4.23 0.09 5.03
C ALA A 25 -3.06 0.05 6.02
N LEU A 26 -3.17 0.76 7.15
CA LEU A 26 -2.14 0.73 8.19
C LEU A 26 -1.94 -0.70 8.74
N ARG A 27 -3.03 -1.43 9.01
CA ARG A 27 -2.97 -2.83 9.43
C ARG A 27 -2.29 -3.73 8.40
N LEU A 28 -2.62 -3.56 7.10
CA LEU A 28 -2.04 -4.35 6.01
C LEU A 28 -0.54 -4.07 5.84
N VAL A 29 -0.16 -2.79 5.81
CA VAL A 29 1.24 -2.34 5.78
C VAL A 29 2.02 -2.93 6.96
N ARG A 30 1.51 -2.79 8.19
CA ARG A 30 2.19 -3.28 9.39
C ARG A 30 2.36 -4.79 9.37
N ARG A 31 1.32 -5.52 8.96
CA ARG A 31 1.36 -6.98 8.83
C ARG A 31 2.38 -7.42 7.79
N TRP A 32 2.40 -6.80 6.62
CA TRP A 32 3.30 -7.20 5.53
C TRP A 32 4.73 -6.68 5.67
N SER A 33 4.94 -5.52 6.29
CA SER A 33 6.26 -4.98 6.63
C SER A 33 7.00 -5.89 7.63
N VAL A 34 6.30 -6.38 8.66
CA VAL A 34 6.86 -7.32 9.66
C VAL A 34 7.24 -8.67 9.03
N ILE A 35 6.47 -9.13 8.04
CA ILE A 35 6.69 -10.44 7.40
C ILE A 35 7.89 -10.42 6.44
N GLN A 36 8.23 -9.29 5.81
CA GLN A 36 9.43 -9.22 4.96
C GLN A 36 10.75 -9.32 5.75
N ILE A 37 10.78 -8.97 7.04
CA ILE A 37 11.99 -9.10 7.87
C ILE A 37 12.21 -10.55 8.36
N GLY A 38 11.22 -11.44 8.17
CA GLY A 38 11.34 -12.82 8.60
C GLY A 38 10.43 -13.77 7.85
N SER A 39 11.02 -14.48 6.88
CA SER A 39 10.52 -15.74 6.34
C SER A 39 9.35 -15.67 5.34
N GLY A 40 9.51 -16.39 4.23
CA GLY A 40 8.62 -16.47 3.08
C GLY A 40 7.26 -17.12 3.35
N ILE A 41 6.49 -16.59 4.29
CA ILE A 41 5.09 -16.96 4.52
C ILE A 41 4.21 -15.91 3.85
N VAL A 42 3.52 -16.33 2.81
CA VAL A 42 2.42 -15.59 2.19
C VAL A 42 1.38 -15.39 3.29
N ALA A 43 1.35 -14.19 3.89
CA ALA A 43 0.30 -13.84 4.82
C ALA A 43 -1.02 -14.02 4.06
N THR A 44 -1.80 -15.02 4.47
CA THR A 44 -3.23 -15.06 4.19
C THR A 44 -3.78 -13.77 4.77
N ALA A 45 -3.90 -12.78 3.89
CA ALA A 45 -4.57 -11.56 4.21
C ALA A 45 -6.06 -11.92 4.40
N ASP A 46 -6.75 -11.06 5.14
CA ASP A 46 -8.21 -11.01 5.15
C ASP A 46 -8.72 -11.41 3.75
N ASP A 47 -9.69 -12.33 3.64
CA ASP A 47 -10.12 -12.97 2.37
C ASP A 47 -10.37 -11.98 1.20
N ARG A 48 -10.53 -10.70 1.54
CA ARG A 48 -10.76 -9.55 0.65
C ARG A 48 -9.52 -8.94 0.00
N TRP A 49 -8.33 -9.08 0.58
CA TRP A 49 -7.09 -8.51 0.04
C TRP A 49 -6.06 -9.61 -0.13
N ARG A 50 -5.39 -9.68 -1.27
CA ARG A 50 -4.32 -10.65 -1.52
C ARG A 50 -3.09 -9.93 -2.05
N MET A 51 -1.93 -10.17 -1.43
CA MET A 51 -0.68 -9.64 -1.97
C MET A 51 -0.36 -10.36 -3.28
N VAL A 52 -0.04 -9.58 -4.32
CA VAL A 52 0.37 -10.11 -5.61
C VAL A 52 1.77 -9.60 -5.93
N THR A 53 2.71 -10.51 -6.19
CA THR A 53 4.12 -10.16 -6.41
C THR A 53 4.53 -10.15 -7.89
N ARG A 54 3.69 -10.69 -8.79
CA ARG A 54 4.02 -10.93 -10.21
C ARG A 54 3.09 -10.26 -11.22
N GLU A 55 2.23 -9.35 -10.79
CA GLU A 55 1.28 -8.70 -11.70
C GLU A 55 1.72 -7.32 -12.16
N TYR A 56 1.50 -7.09 -13.44
CA TYR A 56 1.85 -5.86 -14.14
C TYR A 56 1.12 -4.65 -13.53
N ARG A 57 1.88 -3.56 -13.29
CA ARG A 57 1.42 -2.25 -12.78
C ARG A 57 0.40 -1.54 -13.68
N GLU A 58 -0.04 -2.20 -14.75
CA GLU A 58 -0.85 -1.63 -15.83
C GLU A 58 -2.35 -1.62 -15.53
N ARG A 59 -2.82 -2.39 -14.53
CA ARG A 59 -4.24 -2.50 -14.16
C ARG A 59 -4.51 -2.09 -12.71
N LEU A 60 -3.80 -1.07 -12.21
CA LEU A 60 -4.04 -0.51 -10.89
C LEU A 60 -5.21 0.49 -10.98
N GLU A 61 -6.21 0.33 -10.11
CA GLU A 61 -7.40 1.20 -10.04
C GLU A 61 -7.31 2.23 -8.91
N TRP A 62 -6.53 1.94 -7.88
CA TRP A 62 -6.33 2.84 -6.75
C TRP A 62 -4.89 2.74 -6.23
N ALA A 63 -4.40 3.85 -5.68
CA ALA A 63 -3.10 3.92 -5.05
C ALA A 63 -3.25 4.58 -3.68
N VAL A 64 -2.72 3.94 -2.66
CA VAL A 64 -2.73 4.44 -1.29
C VAL A 64 -1.30 4.48 -0.80
N MET A 65 -0.91 5.61 -0.22
CA MET A 65 0.34 5.81 0.44
C MET A 65 0.08 6.04 1.92
N VAL A 66 0.70 5.24 2.77
CA VAL A 66 0.74 5.46 4.22
C VAL A 66 2.07 6.09 4.56
N ALA A 67 2.06 7.29 5.12
CA ALA A 67 3.29 7.97 5.54
C ALA A 67 3.99 7.11 6.62
N GLY A 68 5.25 6.74 6.39
CA GLY A 68 6.07 6.09 7.40
C GLY A 68 6.78 7.10 8.30
N GLU A 69 7.56 6.62 9.27
CA GLU A 69 8.44 7.47 10.10
C GLU A 69 9.52 8.20 9.28
N ARG A 70 9.91 7.65 8.12
CA ARG A 70 10.75 8.33 7.13
C ARG A 70 9.90 8.73 5.93
N GLY A 71 10.19 9.93 5.40
CA GLY A 71 9.61 10.40 4.15
C GLY A 71 9.86 9.42 3.00
N PRO A 72 9.01 9.47 1.95
CA PRO A 72 9.22 8.64 0.76
C PRO A 72 10.60 8.89 0.16
N GLN A 73 11.25 7.82 -0.29
CA GLN A 73 12.44 7.94 -1.12
C GLN A 73 12.05 8.36 -2.54
N ALA A 74 13.01 8.92 -3.30
CA ALA A 74 12.81 9.39 -4.67
C ALA A 74 12.13 8.33 -5.58
N ALA A 75 12.49 7.06 -5.44
CA ALA A 75 11.90 5.96 -6.19
C ALA A 75 10.38 5.78 -5.94
N VAL A 76 9.92 6.08 -4.72
CA VAL A 76 8.50 6.06 -4.37
C VAL A 76 7.80 7.29 -4.93
N GLU A 77 8.43 8.46 -4.89
CA GLU A 77 7.87 9.66 -5.50
C GLU A 77 7.67 9.49 -7.01
N GLU A 78 8.67 8.93 -7.71
CA GLU A 78 8.57 8.59 -9.13
C GLU A 78 7.41 7.61 -9.39
N LEU A 79 7.28 6.57 -8.57
CA LEU A 79 6.17 5.62 -8.68
C LEU A 79 4.80 6.30 -8.51
N LEU A 80 4.66 7.21 -7.56
CA LEU A 80 3.42 7.94 -7.33
C LEU A 80 3.12 8.92 -8.46
N ASP A 81 4.16 9.53 -9.04
CA ASP A 81 4.02 10.38 -10.22
C ASP A 81 3.54 9.55 -11.44
N GLU A 82 4.11 8.36 -11.66
CA GLU A 82 3.62 7.43 -12.67
C GLU A 82 2.14 7.08 -12.48
N MET A 83 1.70 6.83 -11.24
CA MET A 83 0.30 6.54 -10.95
C MET A 83 -0.59 7.74 -11.29
N ARG A 84 -0.18 8.96 -10.91
CA ARG A 84 -0.89 10.19 -11.22
C ARG A 84 -0.95 10.46 -12.73
N ALA A 85 0.15 10.23 -13.45
CA ALA A 85 0.22 10.35 -14.90
C ALA A 85 -0.73 9.36 -15.61
N ARG A 86 -0.97 8.20 -15.02
CA ARG A 86 -1.95 7.20 -15.49
C ARG A 86 -3.40 7.55 -15.11
N GLY A 87 -3.63 8.65 -14.40
CA GLY A 87 -4.96 9.06 -13.92
C GLY A 87 -5.42 8.32 -12.66
N ILE A 88 -4.53 7.58 -12.00
CA ILE A 88 -4.84 6.88 -10.75
C ILE A 88 -4.72 7.88 -9.60
N ARG A 89 -5.80 8.06 -8.84
CA ARG A 89 -5.79 8.92 -7.67
C ARG A 89 -4.95 8.25 -6.56
N VAL A 90 -3.83 8.88 -6.22
CA VAL A 90 -3.00 8.53 -5.07
C VAL A 90 -3.57 9.21 -3.82
N GLU A 91 -4.08 8.42 -2.88
CA GLU A 91 -4.48 8.91 -1.55
C GLU A 91 -3.32 8.77 -0.57
N GLN A 92 -2.89 9.90 0.01
CA GLN A 92 -1.92 9.92 1.08
C GLN A 92 -2.66 9.90 2.41
N TRP A 93 -2.40 8.86 3.19
CA TRP A 93 -2.84 8.74 4.56
C TRP A 93 -1.65 8.90 5.49
N PRO A 94 -1.84 9.64 6.58
CA PRO A 94 -0.84 9.71 7.63
C PRO A 94 -0.62 8.32 8.23
N GLY A 95 0.63 8.03 8.61
CA GLY A 95 0.96 6.82 9.39
C GLY A 95 0.38 6.87 10.79
N GLU A 96 1.01 6.18 11.73
CA GLU A 96 0.63 6.09 13.16
C GLU A 96 0.45 7.45 13.91
N ALA A 97 0.56 8.59 13.21
CA ALA A 97 0.29 9.94 13.69
C ALA A 97 -1.20 10.34 13.74
N TRP A 98 -2.17 9.47 13.41
CA TRP A 98 -3.60 9.74 13.71
C TRP A 98 -4.07 8.98 14.94
N GLN A 99 -3.76 9.56 16.11
CA GLN A 99 -4.65 9.48 17.26
C GLN A 99 -5.68 10.62 17.12
N GLY A 100 -6.71 10.36 16.34
CA GLY A 100 -7.89 11.22 16.25
C GLY A 100 -9.12 10.45 16.65
N GLU A 101 -9.24 10.17 17.95
CA GLU A 101 -10.53 9.85 18.56
C GLU A 101 -11.20 11.19 18.93
N GLU A 102 -12.38 11.38 18.29
CA GLU A 102 -13.59 12.07 18.77
C GLU A 102 -13.67 13.61 18.78
#